data_AF-A0A963BC05-F1
#
_entry.id   AF-A0A963BC05-F1
#
_cell.length_a   1.000
_cell.length_b   1.000
_cell.length_c   1.000
_cell.angle_alpha   90.00
_cell.angle_beta   90.00
_cell.angle_gamma   90.00
#
_symmetry.space_group_name_H-M   'P 1'
#
loop_
_entity.id
_entity.type
_entity.pdbx_description
1 polymer ?
#
loop_
_entity_poly.entity_id
_entity_poly.type
_entity_poly.pdbx_seq_one_letter_code
_entity_poly.pdbx_strand_id
1 'polypeptide(L)'
;VEFVLGASGHIAGVINPPAKHKRNYWVDGERGKGAEHWQQTATSQPGSWWPHWIEWLAQFRGAEAAAPESPGNNKFKVIEPAPGRYVTKRVD
;
A
#
# COMPACT_ATOMS: atom_id res chain seq x y z
N VAL A 1 -5.22 5.96 -13.98
CA VAL A 1 -5.29 4.64 -13.31
C VAL A 1 -3.90 4.03 -13.35
N GLU A 2 -3.40 3.55 -12.22
CA GLU A 2 -2.08 2.94 -12.05
C GLU A 2 -2.25 1.44 -11.78
N PHE A 3 -1.46 0.58 -12.42
CA PHE A 3 -1.46 -0.86 -12.15
C PHE A 3 -0.03 -1.31 -11.86
N VAL A 4 0.13 -2.00 -10.72
CA VAL A 4 1.42 -2.47 -10.20
C VAL A 4 1.31 -3.95 -9.89
N LEU A 5 2.27 -4.74 -10.37
CA LEU A 5 2.33 -6.18 -10.11
C LEU A 5 3.44 -6.47 -9.10
N GLY A 6 3.09 -6.85 -7.88
CA GLY A 6 4.06 -7.30 -6.88
C GLY A 6 4.50 -8.74 -7.14
N ALA A 7 5.79 -9.05 -6.96
CA ALA A 7 6.26 -10.43 -7.03
C ALA A 7 5.81 -11.26 -5.81
N SER A 8 5.70 -12.58 -5.98
CA SER A 8 5.26 -13.58 -4.98
C SER A 8 3.73 -13.74 -4.86
N GLY A 9 3.31 -14.59 -3.91
CA GLY A 9 1.90 -14.94 -3.72
C GLY A 9 1.13 -13.92 -2.88
N HIS A 10 -0.17 -14.15 -2.73
CA HIS A 10 -1.14 -13.23 -2.12
C HIS A 10 -0.63 -12.47 -0.88
N ILE A 11 -0.20 -13.17 0.19
CA ILE A 11 0.29 -12.52 1.41
C ILE A 11 1.72 -12.02 1.24
N ALA A 12 2.61 -12.85 0.71
CA ALA A 12 4.04 -12.59 0.69
C ALA A 12 4.48 -11.52 -0.32
N GLY A 13 3.62 -11.22 -1.30
CA GLY A 13 3.79 -10.13 -2.28
C GLY A 13 3.18 -8.82 -1.79
N VAL A 14 1.96 -8.85 -1.22
CA VAL A 14 1.30 -7.62 -0.74
C VAL A 14 1.98 -7.07 0.53
N ILE A 15 2.37 -7.95 1.46
CA ILE A 15 3.10 -7.60 2.68
C ILE A 15 4.60 -7.76 2.43
N ASN A 16 5.19 -6.80 1.71
CA ASN A 16 6.62 -6.75 1.43
C ASN A 16 7.24 -5.44 1.97
N PRO A 17 7.72 -5.40 3.23
CA PRO A 17 8.28 -4.17 3.80
C PRO A 17 9.56 -3.71 3.07
N PRO A 18 9.71 -2.41 2.75
CA PRO A 18 10.85 -1.90 1.98
C PRO A 18 12.20 -2.12 2.69
N ALA A 19 12.23 -2.04 4.01
CA ALA A 19 13.44 -2.24 4.81
C ALA A 19 14.07 -3.64 4.67
N LYS A 20 13.33 -4.63 4.15
CA LYS A 20 13.85 -5.98 3.94
C LYS A 20 14.58 -6.15 2.61
N HIS A 21 14.47 -5.20 1.68
CA HIS A 21 15.10 -5.23 0.35
C HIS A 21 14.91 -6.57 -0.40
N LYS A 22 13.73 -7.18 -0.26
CA LYS A 22 13.38 -8.45 -0.94
C LYS A 22 12.48 -8.19 -2.13
N ARG A 23 12.55 -9.12 -3.09
CA ARG A 23 11.68 -9.22 -4.27
C ARG A 23 11.85 -8.05 -5.24
N ASN A 24 10.88 -7.92 -6.13
CA ASN A 24 10.74 -6.88 -7.14
C ASN A 24 9.23 -6.66 -7.39
N TYR A 25 8.91 -5.66 -8.19
CA TYR A 25 7.58 -5.40 -8.71
C TYR A 25 7.67 -4.93 -10.16
N TRP A 26 6.58 -4.97 -10.91
CA TRP A 26 6.52 -4.48 -12.29
C TRP A 26 5.57 -3.29 -12.41
N VAL A 27 5.94 -2.32 -13.25
CA VAL A 27 5.19 -1.09 -13.56
C VAL A 27 5.30 -0.75 -15.05
N ASP A 28 4.54 0.23 -15.50
CA ASP A 28 4.66 0.83 -16.85
C ASP A 28 4.41 -0.12 -18.04
N GLY A 29 3.73 -1.25 -17.84
CA GLY A 29 3.31 -2.12 -18.94
C GLY A 29 2.29 -1.46 -19.87
N GLU A 30 2.35 -1.77 -21.16
CA GLU A 30 1.38 -1.30 -22.16
C GLU A 30 -0.01 -1.86 -21.86
N ARG A 31 -1.00 -0.95 -21.76
CA ARG A 31 -2.38 -1.30 -21.43
C ARG A 31 -3.24 -1.47 -22.68
N GLY A 32 -4.36 -2.17 -22.52
CA GLY A 32 -5.37 -2.34 -23.57
C GLY A 32 -5.14 -3.52 -24.51
N LYS A 33 -4.12 -4.34 -24.26
CA LYS A 33 -3.76 -5.52 -25.09
C LYS A 33 -3.73 -6.85 -24.31
N GLY A 34 -4.31 -6.89 -23.11
CA GLY A 34 -4.32 -8.07 -22.23
C GLY A 34 -3.24 -8.06 -21.15
N ALA A 35 -3.37 -8.97 -20.17
CA ALA A 35 -2.48 -9.03 -19.01
C ALA A 35 -1.07 -9.54 -19.37
N GLU A 36 -0.99 -10.52 -20.28
CA GLU A 36 0.26 -11.09 -20.76
C GLU A 36 1.10 -10.03 -21.49
N HIS A 37 0.46 -9.26 -22.38
CA HIS A 37 1.11 -8.15 -23.08
C HIS A 37 1.59 -7.07 -22.12
N TRP A 38 0.78 -6.72 -21.12
CA TRP A 38 1.16 -5.78 -20.09
C TRP A 38 2.41 -6.26 -19.34
N GLN A 39 2.44 -7.52 -18.93
CA GLN A 39 3.58 -8.07 -18.18
C GLN A 39 4.86 -8.17 -19.04
N GLN A 40 4.74 -8.49 -20.33
CA GLN A 40 5.88 -8.56 -21.25
C GLN A 40 6.52 -7.18 -21.53
N THR A 41 5.73 -6.12 -21.47
CA THR A 41 6.17 -4.74 -21.73
C THR A 41 6.48 -3.95 -20.47
N ALA A 42 6.13 -4.48 -19.29
CA ALA A 42 6.36 -3.83 -18.01
C ALA A 42 7.84 -3.85 -17.59
N THR A 43 8.25 -2.80 -16.88
CA THR A 43 9.60 -2.69 -16.32
C THR A 43 9.65 -3.26 -14.91
N SER A 44 10.62 -4.13 -14.64
CA SER A 44 10.86 -4.67 -13.30
C SER A 44 11.67 -3.69 -12.45
N GLN A 45 11.17 -3.38 -11.26
CA GLN A 45 11.80 -2.53 -10.27
C GLN A 45 12.19 -3.36 -9.05
N PRO A 46 13.43 -3.26 -8.53
CA PRO A 46 13.86 -4.03 -7.37
C PRO A 46 13.16 -3.56 -6.08
N GLY A 47 12.94 -4.49 -5.15
CA GLY A 47 12.44 -4.21 -3.80
C GLY A 47 10.91 -4.21 -3.67
N SER A 48 10.42 -3.46 -2.68
CA SER A 48 9.00 -3.33 -2.37
C SER A 48 8.30 -2.36 -3.31
N TRP A 49 7.03 -2.63 -3.62
CA TRP A 49 6.15 -1.74 -4.37
C TRP A 49 5.58 -0.59 -3.50
N TRP A 50 5.73 -0.63 -2.17
CA TRP A 50 5.17 0.39 -1.27
C TRP A 50 5.68 1.80 -1.55
N PRO A 51 6.98 2.06 -1.81
CA PRO A 51 7.46 3.40 -2.14
C PRO A 51 6.82 3.98 -3.40
N HIS A 52 6.65 3.18 -4.46
CA HIS A 52 5.95 3.60 -5.69
C HIS A 52 4.52 4.03 -5.40
N TRP A 53 3.81 3.26 -4.56
CA TRP A 53 2.46 3.62 -4.14
C TRP A 53 2.41 4.89 -3.28
N ILE A 54 3.37 5.09 -2.38
CA ILE A 54 3.48 6.31 -1.56
C ILE A 54 3.73 7.55 -2.44
N GLU A 55 4.59 7.43 -3.45
CA GLU A 55 4.85 8.50 -4.41
C GLU A 55 3.60 8.83 -5.24
N TRP A 56 2.90 7.80 -5.72
CA TRP A 56 1.62 7.98 -6.39
C TRP A 56 0.58 8.68 -5.48
N LEU A 57 0.45 8.23 -4.23
CA LEU A 57 -0.45 8.85 -3.25
C LEU A 57 -0.11 10.31 -2.93
N ALA A 58 1.17 10.69 -2.98
CA ALA A 58 1.61 12.04 -2.68
C ALA A 58 1.00 13.08 -3.63
N GLN A 59 0.60 12.68 -4.84
CA GLN A 59 -0.09 13.53 -5.81
C GLN A 59 -1.51 13.90 -5.37
N PHE A 60 -2.08 13.17 -4.39
CA PHE A 60 -3.46 13.30 -3.94
C PHE A 60 -3.60 13.70 -2.45
N ARG A 61 -2.48 13.84 -1.71
CA ARG A 61 -2.50 14.04 -0.24
C ARG A 61 -2.85 15.46 0.24
N GLY A 62 -2.98 16.42 -0.67
CA GLY A 62 -3.11 17.83 -0.34
C GLY A 62 -1.81 18.44 0.19
N ALA A 63 -1.89 19.65 0.75
CA ALA A 63 -0.75 20.33 1.35
C ALA A 63 -0.36 19.70 2.69
N GLU A 64 0.92 19.77 3.03
CA GLU A 64 1.41 19.36 4.35
C GLU A 64 0.88 20.30 5.44
N ALA A 65 0.59 19.71 6.59
CA ALA A 65 0.12 20.42 7.78
C ALA A 65 0.78 19.83 9.02
N ALA A 66 0.80 20.60 10.11
CA ALA A 66 1.27 20.10 11.40
C ALA A 66 0.45 18.88 11.82
N ALA A 67 1.14 17.85 12.33
CA ALA A 67 0.47 16.68 12.86
C ALA A 67 -0.40 17.08 14.08
N PRO A 68 -1.64 16.57 14.20
CA PRO A 68 -2.45 16.79 15.38
C PRO A 68 -1.77 16.26 16.65
N GLU A 69 -1.86 17.00 17.76
CA GLU A 69 -1.23 16.62 19.03
C GLU A 69 -1.89 15.41 19.71
N SER A 70 -3.16 15.13 19.39
CA SER A 70 -3.91 14.02 19.95
C SER A 70 -4.91 13.43 18.95
N PRO A 71 -5.22 12.12 19.06
CA PRO A 71 -6.22 11.49 18.22
C PRO A 71 -7.65 11.89 18.60
N GLY A 72 -8.53 11.95 17.60
CA GLY A 72 -9.95 12.30 17.78
C GLY A 72 -10.21 13.80 17.72
N ASN A 73 -11.42 14.21 18.13
CA ASN A 73 -11.83 15.62 18.23
C ASN A 73 -12.97 15.80 19.26
N ASN A 74 -13.61 16.97 19.32
CA ASN A 74 -14.70 17.25 20.27
C ASN A 74 -15.93 16.36 20.09
N LYS A 75 -16.22 15.94 18.87
CA LYS A 75 -17.36 15.07 18.54
C LYS A 75 -16.99 13.58 18.67
N PHE A 76 -15.77 13.22 18.31
CA PHE A 76 -15.28 11.85 18.29
C PHE A 76 -14.09 11.70 19.24
N LYS A 77 -14.40 11.41 20.50
CA LYS A 77 -13.40 11.20 21.56
C LYS A 77 -12.75 9.82 21.41
N VAL A 78 -11.53 9.70 21.95
CA VAL A 78 -10.85 8.41 22.08
C VAL A 78 -11.72 7.46 22.92
N ILE A 79 -11.94 6.25 22.42
CA ILE A 79 -12.79 5.25 23.08
C ILE A 79 -11.93 4.24 23.85
N GLU A 80 -10.92 3.68 23.19
CA GLU A 80 -9.98 2.71 23.75
C GLU A 80 -8.66 2.72 22.94
N PRO A 81 -7.54 2.23 23.49
CA PRO A 81 -6.30 2.06 22.73
C PRO A 81 -6.47 1.09 21.55
N ALA A 82 -5.77 1.36 20.43
CA ALA A 82 -5.61 0.38 19.37
C ALA A 82 -4.95 -0.92 19.92
N PRO A 83 -5.29 -2.12 19.41
CA PRO A 83 -6.06 -2.38 18.19
C PRO A 83 -7.59 -2.48 18.41
N GLY A 84 -8.07 -2.15 19.61
CA GLY A 84 -9.48 -2.22 19.95
C GLY A 84 -10.00 -3.63 20.22
N ARG A 85 -11.19 -3.70 20.82
CA ARG A 85 -11.77 -4.95 21.33
C ARG A 85 -12.40 -5.84 20.27
N TYR A 86 -12.66 -5.33 19.06
CA TYR A 86 -13.34 -6.12 18.02
C TYR A 86 -12.40 -7.13 17.35
N VAL A 87 -11.14 -6.76 17.09
CA VAL A 87 -10.16 -7.69 16.48
C VAL A 87 -9.77 -8.84 17.41
N THR A 88 -9.97 -8.69 18.73
CA THR A 88 -9.65 -9.71 19.73
C THR A 88 -10.78 -10.69 20.00
N LYS A 89 -11.98 -10.45 19.42
CA LYS A 89 -13.09 -11.38 19.52
C LYS A 89 -12.77 -12.66 18.75
N ARG A 90 -13.00 -13.80 19.40
CA ARG A 90 -13.10 -15.09 18.73
C ARG A 90 -14.55 -15.29 18.32
N VAL A 91 -14.75 -15.84 17.13
CA VAL A 91 -16.05 -16.38 16.74
C VAL A 91 -16.05 -17.80 17.28
N ASP A 92 -16.98 -18.08 18.20
CA ASP A 92 -17.23 -19.43 18.70
C ASP A 92 -17.97 -20.26 17.64
#